data_AF-A0A7C5HX10-F1
#
_entry.id   AF-A0A7C5HX10-F1
#
_cell.length_a   1.000
_cell.length_b   1.000
_cell.length_c   1.000
_cell.angle_alpha   90.00
_cell.angle_beta   90.00
_cell.angle_gamma   90.00
#
_symmetry.space_group_name_H-M   'P 1'
#
loop_
_entity.id
_entity.type
_entity.pdbx_description
1 polymer ?
#
loop_
_entity_poly.entity_id
_entity_poly.type
_entity_poly.pdbx_seq_one_letter_code
_entity_poly.pdbx_strand_id
1 'polypeptide(L)'
;MKYNWQRNDWPDFRYSLEGLQELLLRFTGKSGRVDGLLAALPEAGQTDAWIQLMVSEAMKTSEIEGEMLSRPDVMSSIKNNLGLNAEPKRVGDRRA
;
A
#
# COMPACT_ATOMS: atom_id res chain seq x y z
N MET A 1 9.94 -24.99 -14.54
CA MET A 1 8.89 -23.97 -14.73
C MET A 1 9.34 -23.04 -15.85
N LYS A 2 8.50 -22.74 -16.84
CA LYS A 2 8.77 -21.68 -17.83
C LYS A 2 8.21 -20.37 -17.28
N TYR A 3 8.95 -19.27 -17.41
CA TYR A 3 8.42 -17.95 -17.12
C TYR A 3 7.38 -17.55 -18.18
N ASN A 4 6.46 -16.65 -17.82
CA ASN A 4 5.39 -16.20 -18.72
C ASN A 4 5.92 -15.67 -20.06
N TRP A 5 7.02 -14.90 -20.03
CA TRP A 5 7.68 -14.33 -21.22
C TRP A 5 8.37 -15.36 -22.13
N GLN A 6 8.53 -16.61 -21.67
CA GLN A 6 9.15 -17.70 -22.44
C GLN A 6 8.12 -18.56 -23.19
N ARG A 7 6.83 -18.23 -23.06
CA ARG A 7 5.76 -18.95 -23.72
C ARG A 7 5.51 -18.36 -25.10
N ASN A 8 5.18 -19.23 -26.06
CA ASN A 8 4.97 -18.83 -27.45
C ASN A 8 3.70 -17.99 -27.63
N ASP A 9 2.76 -18.11 -26.68
CA ASP A 9 1.53 -17.32 -26.62
C ASP A 9 1.74 -15.96 -25.94
N TRP A 10 2.95 -15.61 -25.48
CA TRP A 10 3.21 -14.26 -24.97
C TRP A 10 3.10 -13.22 -26.11
N PRO A 11 2.41 -12.07 -25.90
CA PRO A 11 1.87 -11.55 -24.65
C PRO A 11 0.41 -11.91 -24.32
N ASP A 12 -0.23 -12.80 -25.08
CA ASP A 12 -1.62 -13.24 -24.90
C ASP A 12 -1.79 -14.08 -23.61
N PHE A 13 -1.75 -13.40 -22.47
CA PHE A 13 -1.82 -14.00 -21.16
C PHE A 13 -3.20 -14.67 -20.93
N ARG A 14 -3.17 -15.95 -20.58
CA ARG A 14 -4.36 -16.75 -20.24
C ARG A 14 -4.29 -17.17 -18.77
N TYR A 15 -5.41 -17.04 -18.07
CA TYR A 15 -5.55 -17.45 -16.67
C TYR A 15 -6.87 -18.20 -16.46
N SER A 16 -6.93 -18.99 -15.38
CA SER A 16 -8.16 -19.64 -14.91
C SER A 16 -8.53 -19.07 -13.54
N LEU A 17 -9.83 -18.89 -13.30
CA LEU A 17 -10.36 -18.51 -11.98
C LEU A 17 -10.73 -19.72 -11.11
N GLU A 18 -10.56 -20.93 -11.64
CA GLU A 18 -10.82 -22.17 -10.90
C GLU A 18 -9.98 -22.20 -9.61
N GLY A 19 -10.65 -22.40 -8.47
CA GLY A 19 -10.03 -22.35 -7.14
C GLY A 19 -9.75 -20.94 -6.57
N LEU A 20 -9.84 -19.87 -7.37
CA LEU A 20 -9.62 -18.49 -6.91
C LEU A 20 -10.91 -17.78 -6.47
N GLN A 21 -12.06 -18.22 -6.96
CA GLN A 21 -13.35 -17.54 -6.75
C GLN A 21 -13.67 -17.31 -5.27
N GLU A 22 -13.47 -18.32 -4.41
CA GLU A 22 -13.74 -18.19 -2.98
C GLU A 22 -12.76 -17.21 -2.31
N LEU A 23 -11.48 -17.26 -2.69
CA LEU A 23 -10.46 -16.35 -2.17
C LEU A 23 -10.75 -14.91 -2.57
N LEU A 24 -11.13 -14.69 -3.83
CA LEU A 24 -11.52 -13.37 -4.35
C LEU A 24 -12.75 -12.85 -3.62
N LEU A 25 -13.78 -13.68 -3.42
CA LEU A 25 -14.98 -13.26 -2.69
C LEU A 25 -14.65 -12.87 -1.24
N ARG A 26 -13.84 -13.66 -0.55
CA ARG A 26 -13.38 -13.36 0.82
C ARG A 26 -12.55 -12.08 0.86
N PHE A 27 -11.67 -11.87 -0.12
CA PHE A 27 -10.88 -10.65 -0.25
C PHE A 27 -11.78 -9.44 -0.46
N THR A 28 -12.65 -9.46 -1.47
CA THR A 28 -13.57 -8.36 -1.77
C THR A 28 -14.47 -8.03 -0.59
N GLY A 29 -15.01 -9.04 0.11
CA GLY A 29 -15.83 -8.82 1.31
C GLY A 29 -15.07 -8.14 2.45
N LYS A 30 -13.80 -8.50 2.67
CA LYS A 30 -12.96 -7.83 3.68
C LYS A 30 -12.59 -6.42 3.26
N SER A 31 -12.19 -6.22 2.01
CA SER A 31 -11.81 -4.91 1.47
C SER A 31 -12.99 -3.94 1.51
N GLY A 32 -14.17 -4.37 1.08
CA GLY A 32 -15.39 -3.54 1.15
C GLY A 32 -15.79 -3.19 2.59
N ARG A 33 -15.57 -4.09 3.56
CA ARG A 33 -15.79 -3.78 4.98
C ARG A 33 -14.83 -2.71 5.48
N VAL A 34 -13.55 -2.78 5.11
CA VAL A 34 -12.56 -1.76 5.48
C VAL A 34 -12.94 -0.41 4.86
N ASP A 35 -13.31 -0.40 3.58
CA ASP A 35 -13.74 0.80 2.87
C ASP A 35 -14.96 1.46 3.54
N GLY A 36 -15.97 0.66 3.88
CA GLY A 36 -17.14 1.16 4.61
C GLY A 36 -16.82 1.71 6.00
N LEU A 37 -15.86 1.11 6.72
CA LEU A 37 -15.40 1.64 8.02
C LEU A 37 -14.65 2.96 7.86
N LEU A 38 -13.81 3.08 6.83
CA LEU A 38 -13.09 4.32 6.53
C LEU A 38 -14.07 5.43 6.14
N ALA A 39 -15.03 5.14 5.26
CA ALA A 39 -16.03 6.12 4.82
C ALA A 39 -16.91 6.65 5.97
N ALA A 40 -17.07 5.89 7.05
CA ALA A 40 -17.81 6.31 8.25
C ALA A 40 -17.02 7.24 9.18
N LEU A 41 -15.69 7.37 9.01
CA LEU A 41 -14.88 8.27 9.83
C LEU A 41 -15.06 9.73 9.39
N PRO A 42 -14.91 10.70 10.30
CA PRO A 42 -14.71 12.09 9.92
C PRO A 42 -13.48 12.24 9.02
N GLU A 43 -13.46 13.27 8.17
CA GLU A 43 -12.38 13.50 7.19
C GLU A 43 -10.98 13.41 7.81
N ALA A 44 -10.74 14.08 8.94
CA ALA A 44 -9.46 14.02 9.64
C ALA A 44 -9.05 12.59 10.03
N GLY A 45 -10.01 11.77 10.47
CA GLY A 45 -9.79 10.36 10.80
C GLY A 45 -9.51 9.51 9.56
N GLN A 46 -10.17 9.80 8.44
CA GLN A 46 -9.87 9.15 7.16
C GLN A 46 -8.44 9.48 6.71
N THR A 47 -8.06 10.76 6.74
CA THR A 47 -6.72 11.21 6.39
C THR A 47 -5.65 10.53 7.24
N ASP A 48 -5.84 10.49 8.56
CA ASP A 48 -4.89 9.81 9.45
C ASP A 48 -4.81 8.30 9.16
N ALA A 49 -5.93 7.61 8.93
CA ALA A 49 -5.93 6.20 8.58
C ALA A 49 -5.15 5.92 7.27
N TRP A 50 -5.37 6.75 6.24
CA TRP A 50 -4.63 6.67 4.98
C TRP A 50 -3.14 6.87 5.17
N ILE A 51 -2.74 7.87 5.96
CA ILE A 51 -1.32 8.11 6.25
C ILE A 51 -0.69 6.92 6.97
N GLN A 52 -1.36 6.35 7.98
CA GLN A 52 -0.83 5.19 8.71
C GLN A 52 -0.67 3.99 7.79
N LEU A 53 -1.60 3.78 6.85
CA LEU A 53 -1.50 2.73 5.84
C LEU A 53 -0.28 2.97 4.93
N MET A 54 -0.13 4.17 4.36
CA MET A 54 1.01 4.50 3.50
C MET A 54 2.35 4.33 4.22
N VAL A 55 2.44 4.74 5.48
CA VAL A 55 3.64 4.54 6.31
C VAL A 55 3.91 3.06 6.51
N SER A 56 2.88 2.25 6.80
CA SER A 56 3.03 0.81 6.97
C SER A 56 3.52 0.14 5.69
N GLU A 57 2.95 0.48 4.54
CA GLU A 57 3.36 -0.07 3.24
C GLU A 57 4.79 0.31 2.88
N ALA A 58 5.15 1.59 3.02
CA ALA A 58 6.51 2.07 2.75
C ALA A 58 7.55 1.34 3.61
N MET A 59 7.28 1.18 4.93
CA MET A 59 8.16 0.41 5.80
C MET A 59 8.29 -1.05 5.35
N LYS A 60 7.18 -1.72 5.01
CA LYS A 60 7.18 -3.14 4.64
C LYS A 60 7.86 -3.40 3.31
N THR A 61 7.65 -2.54 2.32
CA THR A 61 8.35 -2.64 1.03
C THR A 61 9.85 -2.37 1.19
N SER A 62 10.25 -1.36 1.96
CA SER A 62 11.67 -1.12 2.25
C SER A 62 12.33 -2.28 2.99
N GLU A 63 11.65 -2.91 3.95
CA GLU A 63 12.16 -4.11 4.65
C GLU A 63 12.45 -5.28 3.69
N ILE A 64 11.66 -5.44 2.62
CA ILE A 64 11.90 -6.48 1.59
C ILE A 64 13.21 -6.22 0.84
N GLU A 65 13.54 -4.95 0.61
CA GLU A 65 14.79 -4.51 -0.04
C GLU A 65 15.98 -4.44 0.95
N GLY A 66 15.77 -4.82 2.22
CA GLY A 66 16.78 -4.77 3.28
C GLY A 66 16.99 -3.38 3.88
N GLU A 67 16.10 -2.42 3.59
CA GLU A 67 16.15 -1.07 4.10
C GLU A 67 15.35 -0.93 5.40
N MET A 68 16.03 -0.57 6.48
CA MET A 68 15.41 -0.25 7.77
C MET A 68 15.18 1.26 7.88
N LEU A 69 13.97 1.70 7.55
CA LEU A 69 13.58 3.11 7.62
C LEU A 69 13.01 3.50 9.00
N SER A 70 13.23 4.77 9.35
CA SER A 70 12.66 5.39 10.54
C SER A 70 11.19 5.73 10.31
N ARG A 71 10.29 5.10 11.07
CA ARG A 71 8.84 5.35 10.97
C ARG A 71 8.46 6.84 11.11
N PRO A 72 9.03 7.61 12.07
CA PRO A 72 8.77 9.05 12.16
C PRO A 72 9.24 9.84 10.93
N ASP A 73 10.34 9.43 10.30
CA ASP A 73 10.87 10.09 9.10
C ASP A 73 9.97 9.81 7.89
N VAL A 74 9.56 8.56 7.68
CA VAL A 74 8.60 8.18 6.62
C VAL A 74 7.26 8.89 6.78
N MET A 75 6.76 8.95 8.03
CA MET A 75 5.55 9.71 8.36
C MET A 75 5.68 11.20 8.02
N SER A 76 6.82 11.81 8.36
CA SER A 76 7.06 13.23 8.09
C SER A 76 7.23 13.48 6.59
N SER A 77 7.92 12.60 5.87
CA SER A 77 8.07 12.64 4.42
C SER A 77 6.73 12.59 3.71
N ILE A 78 5.88 11.60 4.04
CA ILE A 78 4.52 11.47 3.48
C ILE A 78 3.68 12.72 3.77
N LYS A 79 3.64 13.19 5.02
CA LYS A 79 2.85 14.37 5.38
C LYS A 79 3.36 15.65 4.70
N ASN A 80 4.67 15.80 4.52
CA ASN A 80 5.25 16.94 3.80
C ASN A 80 4.87 16.91 2.30
N ASN A 81 5.03 15.77 1.64
CA ASN A 81 4.76 15.64 0.20
C ASN A 81 3.26 15.76 -0.13
N LEU A 82 2.38 15.45 0.81
CA LEU A 82 0.93 15.61 0.66
C LEU A 82 0.41 16.98 1.12
N GLY A 83 1.28 17.89 1.56
CA GLY A 83 0.87 19.22 2.03
C GLY A 83 0.06 19.20 3.34
N LEU A 84 0.19 18.15 4.14
CA LEU A 84 -0.58 17.95 5.38
C LEU A 84 0.08 18.59 6.61
N ASN A 85 1.33 19.04 6.48
CA ASN A 85 1.96 19.90 7.47
C ASN A 85 1.93 21.36 7.00
N ALA A 86 1.61 22.29 7.90
CA ALA A 86 1.68 23.72 7.63
C ALA A 86 3.11 24.18 7.28
N GLU A 87 4.10 23.57 7.92
CA GLU A 87 5.52 23.74 7.61
C GLU A 87 6.20 22.36 7.47
N PRO A 88 7.13 22.17 6.51
CA PRO A 88 7.82 20.90 6.34
C PRO A 88 8.54 20.46 7.61
N LYS A 89 8.24 19.26 8.11
CA LYS A 89 8.97 18.65 9.22
C LYS A 89 10.30 18.09 8.73
N ARG A 90 11.34 18.14 9.57
CA ARG A 90 12.65 17.55 9.26
C ARG A 90 12.51 16.04 9.06
N VAL A 91 13.05 15.55 7.95
CA VAL A 91 13.23 14.13 7.66
C VAL A 91 14.72 13.83 7.83
N GLY A 92 15.05 12.99 8.82
CA GLY A 92 16.43 12.66 9.17
C GLY A 92 17.09 11.72 8.17
N ASP A 93 16.36 10.67 7.78
CA ASP A 93 16.80 9.70 6.77
C ASP A 93 16.42 10.16 5.36
N ARG A 94 17.40 10.36 4.47
CA ARG A 94 17.16 10.78 3.09
C ARG A 94 16.48 9.73 2.21
N ARG A 95 16.41 8.49 2.68
CA ARG A 95 15.73 7.38 1.98
C ARG A 95 14.23 7.33 2.27
N ALA A 96 13.78 8.08 3.28
CA ALA A 96 12.37 8.17 3.68
C ALA A 96 11.57 9.17 2.83
#